data_AF-A0AA38WCT1-F1
#
_entry.id   AF-A0AA38WCT1-F1
#
_cell.length_a   1.000
_cell.length_b   1.000
_cell.length_c   1.000
_cell.angle_alpha   90.00
_cell.angle_beta   90.00
_cell.angle_gamma   90.00
#
_symmetry.space_group_name_H-M   'P 1'
#
loop_
_entity.id
_entity.type
_entity.pdbx_description
1 polymer ?
#
loop_
_entity_poly.entity_id
_entity_poly.type
_entity_poly.pdbx_seq_one_letter_code
_entity_poly.pdbx_strand_id
1 'polypeptide(L)'
;MAASVTTASTIPYFNRPAELKAFDETKAGVKALADAGIREIPRIFINEPEPLPVSSTPFQIPVVDLGSTDRASTVEKIREASENLGFFHVVNHGIPVSVMNEMLQGVRRFHDQDVEVKKRFYTRDPTKPVIYNSNFDLFSSPAANWRDTFIALMAPSPPPPEELPEVCRDIQIEYSNEVMKLGGVLFRLLSEALKLNPNYLGDLDCDKALAFVGHCYPACPQPDLTMGATKHTDDGFITVLLQDEIGGLQILHDQQWVDVPPTPGALVVNIGDLLQV
;
A
#
# COMPACT_ATOMS: atom_id res chain seq x y z
N MET A 1 10.40 -61.12 12.15
CA MET A 1 10.27 -59.94 11.28
C MET A 1 9.01 -59.21 11.68
N ALA A 2 9.14 -58.09 12.39
CA ALA A 2 8.01 -57.24 12.76
C ALA A 2 7.82 -56.20 11.66
N ALA A 3 6.68 -56.23 10.98
CA ALA A 3 6.33 -55.24 9.98
C ALA A 3 5.96 -53.93 10.70
N SER A 4 6.75 -52.87 10.47
CA SER A 4 6.42 -51.52 10.90
C SER A 4 5.24 -51.01 10.07
N VAL A 5 4.11 -50.76 10.73
CA VAL A 5 2.99 -50.05 10.12
C VAL A 5 3.35 -48.56 10.10
N THR A 6 3.73 -48.07 8.92
CA THR A 6 3.88 -46.64 8.66
C THR A 6 2.48 -46.02 8.62
N THR A 7 2.12 -45.28 9.67
CA THR A 7 0.92 -44.44 9.66
C THR A 7 1.13 -43.31 8.66
N ALA A 8 0.48 -43.40 7.51
CA ALA A 8 0.38 -42.29 6.58
C ALA A 8 -0.31 -41.12 7.30
N SER A 9 0.43 -40.05 7.53
CA SER A 9 -0.12 -38.79 8.04
C SER A 9 -1.11 -38.24 7.01
N THR A 10 -2.40 -38.42 7.26
CA THR A 10 -3.45 -37.81 6.45
C THR A 10 -3.34 -36.30 6.60
N ILE A 11 -2.85 -35.62 5.56
CA ILE A 11 -2.90 -34.16 5.49
C ILE A 11 -4.37 -33.75 5.65
N PRO A 12 -4.74 -32.91 6.64
CA PRO A 12 -6.11 -32.49 6.83
C PRO A 12 -6.67 -31.86 5.55
N TYR A 13 -7.91 -32.20 5.21
CA TYR A 13 -8.62 -31.64 4.07
C TYR A 13 -8.62 -30.11 4.14
N PHE A 14 -8.16 -29.46 3.08
CA PHE A 14 -8.12 -28.00 3.00
C PHE A 14 -9.50 -27.46 2.64
N ASN A 15 -10.21 -26.90 3.62
CA ASN A 15 -11.45 -26.19 3.37
C ASN A 15 -11.19 -24.69 3.38
N ARG A 16 -10.66 -24.16 2.26
CA ARG A 16 -10.31 -22.74 2.13
C ARG A 16 -11.47 -21.80 2.52
N PRO A 17 -12.72 -21.99 2.06
CA PRO A 17 -13.84 -21.13 2.48
C PRO A 17 -14.07 -21.11 3.99
N ALA A 18 -13.95 -22.26 4.67
CA ALA A 18 -14.12 -22.34 6.11
C ALA A 18 -12.97 -21.63 6.86
N GLU A 19 -11.73 -21.79 6.41
CA GLU A 19 -10.57 -21.09 7.00
C GLU A 19 -10.63 -19.58 6.80
N LEU A 20 -11.01 -19.13 5.60
CA LEU A 20 -11.25 -17.71 5.31
C LEU A 20 -12.30 -17.13 6.25
N LYS A 21 -13.45 -17.79 6.36
CA LYS A 21 -14.53 -17.37 7.24
C LYS A 21 -14.09 -17.32 8.70
N ALA A 22 -13.42 -18.36 9.18
CA ALA A 22 -12.94 -18.42 10.56
C ALA A 22 -11.94 -17.28 10.86
N PHE A 23 -11.01 -17.00 9.94
CA PHE A 23 -10.08 -15.89 10.05
C PHE A 23 -10.82 -14.53 10.06
N ASP A 24 -11.76 -14.33 9.13
CA ASP A 24 -12.55 -13.11 9.00
C ASP A 24 -13.38 -12.81 10.27
N GLU A 25 -14.00 -13.84 10.84
CA GLU A 25 -14.83 -13.74 12.05
C GLU A 25 -14.01 -13.32 13.29
N THR A 26 -12.69 -13.55 13.30
CA THR A 26 -11.83 -13.06 14.39
C THR A 26 -11.78 -11.53 14.44
N LYS A 27 -11.87 -10.88 13.26
CA LYS A 27 -11.72 -9.42 13.08
C LYS A 27 -10.42 -8.84 13.69
N ALA A 28 -9.44 -9.69 13.96
CA ALA A 28 -8.24 -9.34 14.70
C ALA A 28 -7.06 -8.98 13.78
N GLY A 29 -7.11 -9.46 12.54
CA GLY A 29 -6.13 -9.22 11.50
C GLY A 29 -4.90 -10.12 11.57
N VAL A 30 -4.04 -9.99 10.58
CA VAL A 30 -2.77 -10.72 10.45
C VAL A 30 -1.81 -10.35 11.57
N LYS A 31 -1.82 -9.09 12.03
CA LYS A 31 -0.95 -8.67 13.14
C LYS A 31 -1.23 -9.45 14.42
N ALA A 32 -2.49 -9.77 14.71
CA ALA A 32 -2.82 -10.58 15.88
C ALA A 32 -2.26 -12.01 15.79
N LEU A 33 -2.15 -12.56 14.58
CA LEU A 33 -1.48 -13.85 14.37
C LEU A 33 0.03 -13.75 14.62
N ALA A 34 0.66 -12.69 14.12
CA ALA A 34 2.09 -12.46 14.35
C ALA A 34 2.40 -12.22 15.84
N ASP A 35 1.61 -11.39 16.53
CA ASP A 35 1.74 -11.10 17.96
C ASP A 35 1.53 -12.36 18.83
N ALA A 36 0.72 -13.32 18.36
CA ALA A 36 0.55 -14.63 19.00
C ALA A 36 1.75 -15.58 18.82
N GLY A 37 2.76 -15.20 18.04
CA GLY A 37 4.00 -15.96 17.87
C GLY A 37 3.81 -17.26 17.09
N ILE A 38 2.91 -17.28 16.11
CA ILE A 38 2.72 -18.46 15.26
C ILE A 38 4.02 -18.82 14.53
N ARG A 39 4.23 -20.12 14.29
CA ARG A 39 5.42 -20.63 13.58
C ARG A 39 5.14 -21.00 12.13
N GLU A 40 3.89 -21.29 11.81
CA GLU A 40 3.43 -21.64 10.47
C GLU A 40 2.27 -20.73 10.11
N ILE A 41 2.32 -20.14 8.92
CA ILE A 41 1.23 -19.27 8.45
C ILE A 41 0.01 -20.12 8.07
N PRO A 42 -1.22 -19.62 8.31
CA PRO A 42 -2.42 -20.28 7.82
C PRO A 42 -2.37 -20.45 6.30
N ARG A 43 -2.89 -21.58 5.80
CA ARG A 43 -2.82 -21.95 4.38
C ARG A 43 -3.50 -20.94 3.46
N ILE A 44 -4.43 -20.15 3.97
CA ILE A 44 -5.07 -19.07 3.24
C ILE A 44 -4.11 -17.94 2.81
N PHE A 45 -2.92 -17.84 3.41
CA PHE A 45 -1.88 -16.86 3.08
C PHE A 45 -0.78 -17.41 2.17
N ILE A 46 -0.80 -18.72 1.88
CA ILE A 46 0.22 -19.34 1.05
C ILE A 46 -0.05 -18.99 -0.42
N ASN A 47 0.87 -18.25 -1.04
CA ASN A 47 0.85 -17.92 -2.46
C ASN A 47 1.51 -19.03 -3.29
N GLU A 48 1.13 -19.10 -4.57
CA GLU A 48 1.94 -19.86 -5.53
C GLU A 48 3.31 -19.18 -5.70
N PRO A 49 4.39 -19.94 -5.95
CA PRO A 49 5.71 -19.35 -6.17
C PRO A 49 5.68 -18.33 -7.31
N GLU A 50 6.24 -17.15 -7.09
CA GLU A 50 6.38 -16.15 -8.14
C GLU A 50 7.41 -16.65 -9.17
N PRO A 51 7.00 -16.84 -10.45
CA PRO A 51 7.89 -17.42 -11.46
C PRO A 51 8.97 -16.44 -11.94
N LEU A 52 8.76 -15.13 -11.77
CA LEU A 52 9.72 -14.11 -12.21
C LEU A 52 10.83 -13.92 -11.17
N PRO A 53 12.08 -13.74 -11.63
CA PRO A 53 13.18 -13.52 -10.71
C PRO A 53 13.13 -12.11 -10.11
N VAL A 54 13.69 -11.98 -8.91
CA VAL A 54 14.11 -10.70 -8.36
C VAL A 54 15.49 -10.38 -8.94
N SER A 55 15.64 -9.16 -9.47
CA SER A 55 16.90 -8.69 -10.02
C SER A 55 17.97 -8.61 -8.92
N SER A 56 19.18 -9.06 -9.23
CA SER A 56 20.33 -8.95 -8.32
C SER A 56 21.11 -7.65 -8.51
N THR A 57 20.79 -6.87 -9.54
CA THR A 57 21.44 -5.60 -9.83
C THR A 57 20.69 -4.45 -9.17
N PRO A 58 21.39 -3.53 -8.49
CA PRO A 58 20.75 -2.32 -7.95
C PRO A 58 20.04 -1.56 -9.07
N PHE A 59 18.74 -1.35 -8.91
CA PHE A 59 17.93 -0.55 -9.81
C PHE A 59 17.74 0.84 -9.21
N GLN A 60 17.96 1.88 -10.01
CA GLN A 60 17.79 3.26 -9.56
C GLN A 60 16.47 3.82 -10.10
N ILE A 61 15.53 4.05 -9.19
CA ILE A 61 14.28 4.74 -9.49
C ILE A 61 14.59 6.21 -9.87
N PRO A 62 13.99 6.75 -10.95
CA PRO A 62 14.14 8.16 -11.31
C PRO A 62 13.76 9.09 -10.16
N VAL A 63 14.50 10.19 -10.00
CA VAL A 63 14.25 11.17 -8.93
C VAL A 63 13.86 12.52 -9.53
N VAL A 64 12.71 13.03 -9.10
CA VAL A 64 12.17 14.34 -9.47
C VAL A 64 12.29 15.28 -8.28
N ASP A 65 13.05 16.37 -8.47
CA ASP A 65 13.24 17.41 -7.47
C ASP A 65 12.23 18.54 -7.68
N LEU A 66 11.22 18.63 -6.81
CA LEU A 66 10.19 19.67 -6.87
C LEU A 66 10.64 21.02 -6.31
N GLY A 67 11.82 21.08 -5.69
CA GLY A 67 12.48 22.32 -5.27
C GLY A 67 13.31 22.98 -6.39
N SER A 68 13.46 22.30 -7.54
CA SER A 68 14.20 22.82 -8.69
C SER A 68 13.56 24.10 -9.25
N THR A 69 14.39 25.09 -9.58
CA THR A 69 13.94 26.29 -10.30
C THR A 69 13.77 26.05 -11.81
N ASP A 70 14.30 24.95 -12.34
CA ASP A 70 14.15 24.56 -13.74
C ASP A 70 12.89 23.70 -13.92
N ARG A 71 11.77 24.40 -14.17
CA ARG A 71 10.48 23.75 -14.42
C ARG A 71 10.51 22.85 -15.65
N ALA A 72 11.17 23.27 -16.72
CA ALA A 72 11.19 22.51 -17.98
C ALA A 72 11.90 21.17 -17.79
N SER A 73 13.05 21.16 -17.11
CA SER A 73 13.74 19.92 -16.75
C SER A 73 12.90 19.04 -15.82
N THR A 74 12.16 19.63 -14.88
CA THR A 74 11.29 18.89 -13.95
C THR A 74 10.15 18.19 -14.70
N VAL A 75 9.48 18.90 -15.61
CA VAL A 75 8.42 18.33 -16.48
C VAL A 75 8.96 17.20 -17.35
N GLU A 76 10.14 17.39 -17.94
CA GLU A 76 10.76 16.36 -18.79
C GLU A 76 11.12 15.09 -18.01
N LYS A 77 11.66 15.22 -16.79
CA LYS A 77 11.94 14.07 -15.92
C LYS A 77 10.67 13.31 -15.53
N ILE A 78 9.59 14.02 -15.22
CA ILE A 78 8.29 13.39 -14.95
C ILE A 78 7.80 12.64 -16.18
N ARG A 79 7.92 13.25 -17.38
CA ARG A 79 7.56 12.61 -18.65
C ARG A 79 8.33 11.31 -18.85
N GLU A 80 9.66 11.36 -18.81
CA GLU A 80 10.52 10.20 -19.03
C GLU A 80 10.29 9.09 -17.99
N ALA A 81 10.14 9.44 -16.71
CA ALA A 81 9.90 8.45 -15.66
C ALA A 81 8.52 7.79 -15.79
N SER A 82 7.49 8.58 -16.11
CA SER A 82 6.12 8.07 -16.30
C SER A 82 6.04 7.18 -17.54
N GLU A 83 6.66 7.57 -18.66
CA GLU A 83 6.63 6.80 -19.92
C GLU A 83 7.42 5.49 -19.83
N ASN A 84 8.61 5.50 -19.23
CA ASN A 84 9.53 4.36 -19.31
C ASN A 84 9.39 3.38 -18.13
N LEU A 85 8.95 3.85 -16.97
CA LEU A 85 8.88 3.05 -15.75
C LEU A 85 7.52 3.09 -15.06
N GLY A 86 6.82 4.23 -15.13
CA GLY A 86 5.58 4.46 -14.38
C GLY A 86 5.79 4.70 -12.89
N PHE A 87 7.05 4.80 -12.43
CA PHE A 87 7.44 5.06 -11.04
C PHE A 87 8.54 6.11 -10.96
N PHE A 88 8.51 6.96 -9.92
CA PHE A 88 9.61 7.87 -9.59
C PHE A 88 9.56 8.28 -8.12
N HIS A 89 10.72 8.64 -7.58
CA HIS A 89 10.80 9.36 -6.32
C HIS A 89 10.55 10.85 -6.54
N VAL A 90 9.84 11.48 -5.61
CA VAL A 90 9.80 12.93 -5.48
C VAL A 90 10.53 13.37 -4.22
N VAL A 91 11.35 14.40 -4.34
CA VAL A 91 12.08 15.04 -3.23
C VAL A 91 11.81 16.54 -3.22
N ASN A 92 12.07 17.21 -2.10
CA ASN A 92 11.78 18.63 -1.89
C ASN A 92 10.32 18.99 -2.23
N HIS A 93 9.40 18.06 -1.97
CA HIS A 93 7.98 18.14 -2.32
C HIS A 93 7.15 19.05 -1.40
N GLY A 94 7.77 19.66 -0.38
CA GLY A 94 7.14 20.65 0.50
C GLY A 94 6.41 20.07 1.71
N ILE A 95 6.17 18.76 1.78
CA ILE A 95 5.59 18.12 2.98
C ILE A 95 6.67 18.04 4.06
N PRO A 96 6.46 18.58 5.28
CA PRO A 96 7.45 18.53 6.33
C PRO A 96 7.79 17.08 6.74
N VAL A 97 9.08 16.79 6.92
CA VAL A 97 9.55 15.47 7.37
C VAL A 97 8.92 15.06 8.71
N SER A 98 8.65 16.02 9.60
CA SER A 98 7.93 15.75 10.85
C SER A 98 6.52 15.21 10.63
N VAL A 99 5.80 15.71 9.61
CA VAL A 99 4.44 15.25 9.28
C VAL A 99 4.51 13.83 8.71
N MET A 100 5.45 13.55 7.81
CA MET A 100 5.64 12.19 7.28
C MET A 100 5.99 11.18 8.38
N ASN A 101 6.96 11.51 9.23
CA ASN A 101 7.36 10.65 10.34
C ASN A 101 6.22 10.43 11.33
N GLU A 102 5.50 11.48 11.70
CA GLU A 102 4.36 11.36 12.62
C GLU A 102 3.21 10.57 11.99
N MET A 103 3.02 10.63 10.67
CA MET A 103 2.02 9.82 10.00
C MET A 103 2.37 8.33 10.04
N LEU A 104 3.65 7.97 9.80
CA LEU A 104 4.13 6.60 9.96
C LEU A 104 3.91 6.10 11.40
N GLN A 105 4.21 6.94 12.40
CA GLN A 105 3.93 6.60 13.80
C GLN A 105 2.43 6.49 14.07
N GLY A 106 1.59 7.33 13.46
CA GLY A 106 0.14 7.27 13.56
C GLY A 106 -0.43 5.94 13.05
N VAL A 107 0.02 5.47 11.88
CA VAL A 107 -0.35 4.16 11.34
C VAL A 107 0.10 3.03 12.28
N ARG A 108 1.33 3.09 12.80
CA ARG A 108 1.83 2.12 13.79
C ARG A 108 0.96 2.11 15.05
N ARG A 109 0.68 3.28 15.64
CA ARG A 109 -0.18 3.43 16.83
C ARG A 109 -1.57 2.85 16.61
N PHE A 110 -2.18 3.05 15.44
CA PHE A 110 -3.47 2.42 15.10
C PHE A 110 -3.39 0.90 15.13
N HIS A 111 -2.40 0.32 14.44
CA HIS A 111 -2.28 -1.14 14.34
C HIS A 111 -1.84 -1.81 15.65
N ASP A 112 -1.13 -1.09 16.51
CA ASP A 112 -0.71 -1.54 17.85
C ASP A 112 -1.81 -1.43 18.92
N GLN A 113 -2.97 -0.84 18.63
CA GLN A 113 -4.08 -0.83 19.58
C GLN A 113 -4.61 -2.24 19.88
N ASP A 114 -5.22 -2.39 21.05
CA ASP A 114 -5.98 -3.58 21.42
C ASP A 114 -6.95 -3.98 20.32
N VAL A 115 -7.04 -5.29 20.06
CA VAL A 115 -7.92 -5.88 19.03
C VAL A 115 -9.36 -5.40 19.18
N GLU A 116 -9.87 -5.27 20.41
CA GLU A 116 -11.25 -4.80 20.67
C GLU A 116 -11.49 -3.34 20.28
N VAL A 117 -10.44 -2.50 20.24
CA VAL A 117 -10.55 -1.14 19.73
C VAL A 117 -10.59 -1.14 18.21
N LYS A 118 -9.66 -1.87 17.56
CA LYS A 118 -9.59 -1.97 16.10
C LYS A 118 -10.84 -2.62 15.49
N LYS A 119 -11.43 -3.60 16.18
CA LYS A 119 -12.69 -4.27 15.80
C LYS A 119 -13.87 -3.32 15.55
N ARG A 120 -13.87 -2.13 16.16
CA ARG A 120 -14.93 -1.11 15.95
C ARG A 120 -14.93 -0.55 14.53
N PHE A 121 -13.76 -0.55 13.88
CA PHE A 121 -13.59 -0.15 12.48
C PHE A 121 -13.68 -1.34 11.52
N TYR A 122 -13.80 -2.57 12.05
CA TYR A 122 -13.76 -3.75 11.22
C TYR A 122 -15.02 -3.87 10.37
N THR A 123 -14.84 -3.83 9.05
CA THR A 123 -15.95 -3.93 8.10
C THR A 123 -15.46 -4.37 6.73
N ARG A 124 -16.37 -4.97 5.96
CA ARG A 124 -16.22 -5.24 4.52
C ARG A 124 -17.20 -4.41 3.68
N ASP A 125 -18.00 -3.56 4.32
CA ASP A 125 -18.91 -2.63 3.67
C ASP A 125 -18.11 -1.40 3.18
N PRO A 126 -17.97 -1.21 1.85
CA PRO A 126 -17.19 -0.12 1.28
C PRO A 126 -17.82 1.26 1.48
N THR A 127 -19.07 1.33 1.96
CA THR A 127 -19.77 2.60 2.23
C THR A 127 -19.41 3.20 3.59
N LYS A 128 -18.64 2.47 4.41
CA LYS A 128 -18.24 2.95 5.73
C LYS A 128 -17.16 4.03 5.63
N PRO A 129 -17.21 5.05 6.53
CA PRO A 129 -16.28 6.18 6.53
C PRO A 129 -14.83 5.74 6.76
N VAL A 130 -14.65 4.74 7.63
CA VAL A 130 -13.37 4.10 7.93
C VAL A 130 -13.57 2.60 7.85
N ILE A 131 -12.62 1.94 7.18
CA ILE A 131 -12.62 0.50 6.98
C ILE A 131 -11.33 -0.06 7.55
N TYR A 132 -11.40 -1.00 8.48
CA TYR A 132 -10.27 -1.83 8.89
C TYR A 132 -10.55 -3.28 8.49
N ASN A 133 -9.63 -3.91 7.77
CA ASN A 133 -9.67 -5.34 7.50
C ASN A 133 -8.30 -5.87 7.08
N SER A 134 -8.20 -7.20 6.98
CA SER A 134 -7.15 -7.86 6.22
C SER A 134 -7.73 -8.23 4.87
N ASN A 135 -7.14 -7.69 3.80
CA ASN A 135 -7.52 -7.94 2.41
C ASN A 135 -8.97 -7.52 2.08
N PHE A 136 -9.14 -6.49 1.26
CA PHE A 136 -10.46 -6.09 0.78
C PHE A 136 -11.10 -7.18 -0.09
N ASP A 137 -10.26 -7.94 -0.79
CA ASP A 137 -10.52 -9.02 -1.74
C ASP A 137 -10.41 -10.43 -1.13
N LEU A 138 -10.45 -10.56 0.21
CA LEU A 138 -10.18 -11.81 0.94
C LEU A 138 -10.88 -13.07 0.37
N PHE A 139 -12.14 -12.91 -0.08
CA PHE A 139 -12.97 -14.01 -0.56
C PHE A 139 -12.89 -14.27 -2.08
N SER A 140 -12.29 -13.36 -2.85
CA SER A 140 -12.11 -13.50 -4.29
C SER A 140 -10.68 -13.89 -4.68
N SER A 141 -9.70 -13.54 -3.86
CA SER A 141 -8.29 -13.75 -4.19
C SER A 141 -7.85 -15.20 -3.96
N PRO A 142 -6.96 -15.73 -4.83
CA PRO A 142 -6.49 -17.12 -4.74
C PRO A 142 -5.79 -17.39 -3.41
N ALA A 143 -5.01 -16.41 -2.93
CA ALA A 143 -4.41 -16.37 -1.60
C ALA A 143 -4.61 -14.97 -0.99
N ALA A 144 -4.64 -14.91 0.34
CA ALA A 144 -4.68 -13.66 1.10
C ALA A 144 -3.26 -13.11 1.28
N ASN A 145 -3.14 -11.79 1.32
CA ASN A 145 -1.88 -11.12 1.64
C ASN A 145 -1.64 -11.07 3.15
N TRP A 146 -0.36 -11.16 3.54
CA TRP A 146 0.12 -10.99 4.91
C TRP A 146 0.17 -9.50 5.30
N ARG A 147 -1.01 -8.85 5.31
CA ARG A 147 -1.17 -7.45 5.68
C ARG A 147 -2.49 -7.17 6.37
N ASP A 148 -2.47 -6.14 7.21
CA ASP A 148 -3.66 -5.44 7.71
C ASP A 148 -3.72 -4.04 7.11
N THR A 149 -4.93 -3.54 6.87
CA THR A 149 -5.14 -2.25 6.23
C THR A 149 -6.25 -1.49 6.94
N PHE A 150 -6.04 -0.20 7.19
CA PHE A 150 -7.16 0.72 7.38
C PHE A 150 -7.24 1.74 6.24
N ILE A 151 -8.47 2.10 5.88
CA ILE A 151 -8.78 2.99 4.74
C ILE A 151 -9.73 4.08 5.22
N ALA A 152 -9.53 5.31 4.73
CA ALA A 152 -10.50 6.39 4.84
C ALA A 152 -10.54 7.21 3.54
N LEU A 153 -11.73 7.56 3.09
CA LEU A 153 -11.90 8.45 1.94
C LEU A 153 -11.81 9.90 2.40
N MET A 154 -10.64 10.51 2.26
CA MET A 154 -10.32 11.83 2.82
C MET A 154 -10.73 13.00 1.90
N ALA A 155 -11.03 12.72 0.63
CA ALA A 155 -11.56 13.70 -0.31
C ALA A 155 -12.48 13.02 -1.34
N PRO A 156 -13.51 13.71 -1.89
CA PRO A 156 -13.79 15.15 -1.71
C PRO A 156 -14.49 15.50 -0.39
N SER A 157 -15.11 14.53 0.26
CA SER A 157 -15.84 14.71 1.53
C SER A 157 -15.25 13.81 2.61
N PRO A 158 -14.29 14.29 3.41
CA PRO A 158 -13.72 13.50 4.50
C PRO A 158 -14.79 13.12 5.54
N PRO A 159 -14.62 11.99 6.26
CA PRO A 159 -15.46 11.68 7.41
C PRO A 159 -15.39 12.79 8.47
N PRO A 160 -16.44 12.93 9.29
CA PRO A 160 -16.36 13.69 10.53
C PRO A 160 -15.14 13.23 11.36
N PRO A 161 -14.34 14.15 11.93
CA PRO A 161 -13.12 13.78 12.65
C PRO A 161 -13.34 12.72 13.73
N GLU A 162 -14.46 12.76 14.45
CA GLU A 162 -14.85 11.79 15.48
C GLU A 162 -14.99 10.34 14.97
N GLU A 163 -15.21 10.15 13.66
CA GLU A 163 -15.28 8.83 13.02
C GLU A 163 -13.89 8.29 12.64
N LEU A 164 -12.87 9.15 12.58
CA LEU A 164 -11.49 8.74 12.36
C LEU A 164 -10.87 8.14 13.63
N PRO A 165 -9.90 7.21 13.51
CA PRO A 165 -9.24 6.62 14.67
C PRO A 165 -8.50 7.67 15.50
N GLU A 166 -8.91 7.81 16.75
CA GLU A 166 -8.45 8.89 17.65
C GLU A 166 -6.92 8.96 17.75
N VAL A 167 -6.23 7.82 17.75
CA VAL A 167 -4.76 7.73 17.92
C VAL A 167 -3.94 8.29 16.75
N CYS A 168 -4.56 8.51 15.59
CA CYS A 168 -3.91 9.06 14.40
C CYS A 168 -4.76 10.09 13.66
N ARG A 169 -5.91 10.51 14.20
CA ARG A 169 -6.88 11.43 13.58
C ARG A 169 -6.24 12.72 13.08
N ASP A 170 -5.60 13.46 13.98
CA ASP A 170 -5.13 14.82 13.67
C ASP A 170 -4.03 14.79 12.62
N ILE A 171 -3.08 13.86 12.77
CA ILE A 171 -2.00 13.68 11.78
C ILE A 171 -2.52 13.14 10.45
N GLN A 172 -3.53 12.26 10.45
CA GLN A 172 -4.14 11.77 9.21
C GLN A 172 -4.81 12.92 8.43
N ILE A 173 -5.50 13.84 9.12
CA ILE A 173 -6.07 15.03 8.50
C ILE A 173 -4.97 15.95 7.96
N GLU A 174 -3.95 16.25 8.77
CA GLU A 174 -2.84 17.11 8.37
C GLU A 174 -2.09 16.55 7.15
N TYR A 175 -1.67 15.28 7.22
CA TYR A 175 -0.96 14.61 6.14
C TYR A 175 -1.81 14.52 4.86
N SER A 176 -3.11 14.20 4.98
CA SER A 176 -4.02 14.17 3.82
C SER A 176 -4.12 15.53 3.14
N ASN A 177 -4.17 16.62 3.90
CA ASN A 177 -4.18 17.98 3.33
C ASN A 177 -2.87 18.29 2.59
N GLU A 178 -1.72 17.88 3.12
CA GLU A 178 -0.43 18.05 2.45
C GLU A 178 -0.32 17.21 1.17
N VAL A 179 -0.81 15.96 1.19
CA VAL A 179 -0.87 15.09 0.01
C VAL A 179 -1.81 15.66 -1.05
N MET A 180 -2.95 16.24 -0.68
CA MET A 180 -3.84 16.92 -1.64
C MET A 180 -3.16 18.10 -2.34
N LYS A 181 -2.40 18.92 -1.59
CA LYS A 181 -1.61 20.02 -2.18
C LYS A 181 -0.55 19.49 -3.14
N LEU A 182 0.18 18.44 -2.74
CA LEU A 182 1.18 17.79 -3.58
C LEU A 182 0.54 17.19 -4.83
N GLY A 183 -0.61 16.52 -4.70
CA GLY A 183 -1.39 15.99 -5.82
C GLY A 183 -1.68 17.07 -6.86
N GLY A 184 -2.20 18.23 -6.44
CA GLY A 184 -2.44 19.35 -7.35
C GLY A 184 -1.19 19.84 -8.10
N VAL A 185 -0.01 19.80 -7.46
CA VAL A 185 1.27 20.12 -8.14
C VAL A 185 1.64 19.04 -9.15
N LEU A 186 1.53 17.76 -8.77
CA LEU A 186 1.86 16.62 -9.63
C LEU A 186 0.95 16.56 -10.85
N PHE A 187 -0.37 16.70 -10.69
CA PHE A 187 -1.33 16.71 -11.79
C PHE A 187 -1.08 17.84 -12.80
N ARG A 188 -0.62 19.01 -12.32
CA ARG A 188 -0.21 20.11 -13.22
C ARG A 188 1.03 19.77 -14.03
N LEU A 189 2.03 19.19 -13.38
CA LEU A 189 3.27 18.78 -14.05
C LEU A 189 3.04 17.63 -15.03
N LEU A 190 2.16 16.67 -14.70
CA LEU A 190 1.74 15.59 -15.58
C LEU A 190 0.97 16.13 -16.79
N SER A 191 0.08 17.11 -16.60
CA SER A 191 -0.60 17.78 -17.71
C SER A 191 0.40 18.45 -18.66
N GLU A 192 1.42 19.13 -18.13
CA GLU A 192 2.50 19.72 -18.94
C GLU A 192 3.36 18.66 -19.64
N ALA A 193 3.67 17.53 -18.98
CA ALA A 193 4.41 16.41 -19.55
C ALA A 193 3.67 15.81 -20.76
N LEU A 194 2.33 15.79 -20.71
CA LEU A 194 1.44 15.41 -21.81
C LEU A 194 1.28 16.50 -22.89
N LYS A 195 1.98 17.65 -22.75
CA LYS A 195 1.88 18.84 -23.63
C LYS A 195 0.48 19.45 -23.65
N LEU A 196 -0.25 19.33 -22.56
CA LEU A 196 -1.58 19.91 -22.36
C LEU A 196 -1.49 21.21 -21.57
N ASN A 197 -2.64 21.89 -21.42
CA ASN A 197 -2.75 23.00 -20.48
C ASN A 197 -2.39 22.50 -19.07
N PRO A 198 -1.59 23.22 -18.26
CA PRO A 198 -1.25 22.79 -16.91
C PRO A 198 -2.46 22.45 -16.03
N ASN A 199 -3.62 23.05 -16.25
CA ASN A 199 -4.81 22.75 -15.46
C ASN A 199 -5.66 21.60 -16.03
N TYR A 200 -5.28 20.98 -17.15
CA TYR A 200 -6.12 20.02 -17.87
C TYR A 200 -6.66 18.89 -16.98
N LEU A 201 -5.79 18.17 -16.25
CA LEU A 201 -6.24 17.09 -15.36
C LEU A 201 -7.03 17.62 -14.15
N GLY A 202 -6.72 18.84 -13.67
CA GLY A 202 -7.48 19.48 -12.61
C GLY A 202 -8.87 19.92 -13.04
N ASP A 203 -9.04 20.36 -14.29
CA ASP A 203 -10.33 20.73 -14.89
C ASP A 203 -11.21 19.50 -15.15
N LEU A 204 -10.62 18.30 -15.20
CA LEU A 204 -11.30 17.01 -15.24
C LEU A 204 -11.57 16.43 -13.84
N ASP A 205 -11.30 17.20 -12.79
CA ASP A 205 -11.43 16.79 -11.39
C ASP A 205 -10.59 15.56 -10.99
N CYS A 206 -9.52 15.24 -11.72
CA CYS A 206 -8.63 14.11 -11.42
C CYS A 206 -7.92 14.26 -10.05
N ASP A 207 -7.78 15.49 -9.55
CA ASP A 207 -7.08 15.85 -8.31
C ASP A 207 -8.01 16.03 -7.10
N LYS A 208 -9.29 15.65 -7.20
CA LYS A 208 -10.32 15.93 -6.17
C LYS A 208 -10.57 14.79 -5.18
N ALA A 209 -10.14 13.58 -5.50
CA ALA A 209 -10.37 12.39 -4.67
C ALA A 209 -9.10 11.94 -3.98
N LEU A 210 -9.23 11.45 -2.73
CA LEU A 210 -8.13 10.88 -1.98
C LEU A 210 -8.63 9.73 -1.11
N ALA A 211 -8.14 8.53 -1.41
CA ALA A 211 -8.21 7.40 -0.49
C ALA A 211 -6.90 7.34 0.31
N PHE A 212 -6.99 7.53 1.63
CA PHE A 212 -5.88 7.26 2.52
C PHE A 212 -5.85 5.77 2.86
N VAL A 213 -4.68 5.13 2.76
CA VAL A 213 -4.49 3.71 3.04
C VAL A 213 -3.31 3.51 4.00
N GLY A 214 -3.58 3.00 5.20
CA GLY A 214 -2.59 2.71 6.23
C GLY A 214 -2.33 1.21 6.34
N HIS A 215 -1.29 0.73 5.67
CA HIS A 215 -0.87 -0.68 5.70
C HIS A 215 0.00 -1.02 6.91
N CYS A 216 -0.17 -2.24 7.43
CA CYS A 216 0.74 -2.88 8.36
C CYS A 216 1.13 -4.27 7.84
N TYR A 217 2.42 -4.49 7.68
CA TYR A 217 3.02 -5.76 7.27
C TYR A 217 3.77 -6.35 8.47
N PRO A 218 3.10 -7.14 9.34
CA PRO A 218 3.76 -7.71 10.50
C PRO A 218 4.81 -8.75 10.09
N ALA A 219 5.79 -9.02 10.96
CA ALA A 219 6.80 -10.04 10.71
C ALA A 219 6.16 -11.41 10.39
N CYS A 220 6.63 -12.06 9.34
CA CYS A 220 6.13 -13.36 8.89
C CYS A 220 7.12 -14.47 9.26
N PRO A 221 6.68 -15.59 9.87
CA PRO A 221 7.58 -16.73 10.18
C PRO A 221 7.98 -17.53 8.94
N GLN A 222 7.25 -17.39 7.82
CA GLN A 222 7.50 -18.09 6.55
C GLN A 222 7.38 -17.10 5.38
N PRO A 223 8.27 -16.09 5.28
CA PRO A 223 8.15 -15.00 4.32
C PRO A 223 8.17 -15.50 2.86
N ASP A 224 8.91 -16.57 2.57
CA ASP A 224 9.00 -17.16 1.22
C ASP A 224 7.70 -17.80 0.72
N LEU A 225 6.69 -17.97 1.59
CA LEU A 225 5.41 -18.59 1.25
C LEU A 225 4.29 -17.58 1.03
N THR A 226 4.48 -16.31 1.35
CA THR A 226 3.42 -15.30 1.32
C THR A 226 3.89 -13.97 0.73
N MET A 227 2.98 -13.02 0.59
CA MET A 227 3.25 -11.69 0.06
C MET A 227 2.58 -10.64 0.94
N GLY A 228 3.23 -9.48 1.10
CA GLY A 228 2.59 -8.31 1.70
C GLY A 228 1.52 -7.73 0.78
N ALA A 229 1.75 -7.74 -0.53
CA ALA A 229 0.78 -7.45 -1.56
C ALA A 229 1.08 -8.31 -2.79
N THR A 230 0.05 -8.98 -3.33
CA THR A 230 0.13 -9.68 -4.61
C THR A 230 0.35 -8.69 -5.74
N LYS A 231 0.98 -9.13 -6.85
CA LYS A 231 1.17 -8.30 -8.04
C LYS A 231 -0.15 -7.68 -8.52
N HIS A 232 -0.12 -6.39 -8.80
CA HIS A 232 -1.24 -5.61 -9.30
C HIS A 232 -0.73 -4.33 -9.98
N THR A 233 -1.64 -3.65 -10.67
CA THR A 233 -1.55 -2.24 -11.02
C THR A 233 -2.52 -1.46 -10.15
N ASP A 234 -2.26 -0.17 -9.95
CA ASP A 234 -3.19 0.71 -9.23
C ASP A 234 -4.26 1.20 -10.19
N ASP A 235 -5.53 1.17 -9.78
CA ASP A 235 -6.67 1.55 -10.61
C ASP A 235 -6.92 3.06 -10.67
N GLY A 236 -6.20 3.86 -9.88
CA GLY A 236 -6.34 5.32 -9.80
C GLY A 236 -5.60 6.08 -10.91
N PHE A 237 -5.45 7.39 -10.72
CA PHE A 237 -4.62 8.23 -11.60
C PHE A 237 -3.14 8.16 -11.21
N ILE A 238 -2.85 8.43 -9.94
CA ILE A 238 -1.52 8.32 -9.33
C ILE A 238 -1.65 7.85 -7.89
N THR A 239 -0.62 7.18 -7.41
CA THR A 239 -0.43 6.86 -5.99
C THR A 239 0.76 7.66 -5.45
N VAL A 240 0.63 8.16 -4.22
CA VAL A 240 1.72 8.80 -3.48
C VAL A 240 2.01 7.96 -2.24
N LEU A 241 3.11 7.23 -2.26
CA LEU A 241 3.49 6.27 -1.25
C LEU A 241 4.58 6.83 -0.33
N LEU A 242 4.30 6.79 0.97
CA LEU A 242 5.26 7.00 2.04
C LEU A 242 5.66 5.64 2.62
N GLN A 243 6.95 5.30 2.53
CA GLN A 243 7.51 4.08 3.08
C GLN A 243 8.14 4.32 4.46
N ASP A 244 8.22 3.27 5.27
CA ASP A 244 9.08 3.25 6.44
C ASP A 244 10.53 2.91 6.07
N GLU A 245 11.39 2.78 7.07
CA GLU A 245 12.82 2.50 6.90
C GLU A 245 13.14 1.06 6.44
N ILE A 246 12.17 0.14 6.46
CA ILE A 246 12.37 -1.27 6.09
C ILE A 246 12.17 -1.45 4.58
N GLY A 247 11.14 -0.81 4.01
CA GLY A 247 10.82 -0.92 2.59
C GLY A 247 10.04 -2.19 2.26
N GLY A 248 10.43 -2.88 1.19
CA GLY A 248 9.75 -4.08 0.68
C GLY A 248 8.84 -3.84 -0.54
N LEU A 249 8.83 -2.62 -1.08
CA LEU A 249 8.23 -2.35 -2.39
C LEU A 249 9.12 -2.97 -3.48
N GLN A 250 8.49 -3.72 -4.38
CA GLN A 250 9.08 -4.21 -5.61
C GLN A 250 8.23 -3.75 -6.78
N ILE A 251 8.87 -3.39 -7.88
CA ILE A 251 8.19 -3.06 -9.14
C ILE A 251 8.66 -4.01 -10.24
N LEU A 252 7.81 -4.26 -11.23
CA LEU A 252 8.14 -5.12 -12.35
C LEU A 252 8.76 -4.26 -13.47
N HIS A 253 10.03 -4.52 -13.81
CA HIS A 253 10.74 -3.86 -14.90
C HIS A 253 11.55 -4.89 -15.71
N ASP A 254 11.44 -4.86 -17.03
CA ASP A 254 12.13 -5.80 -17.94
C ASP A 254 11.97 -7.28 -17.55
N GLN A 255 10.75 -7.68 -17.17
CA GLN A 255 10.41 -9.05 -16.73
C GLN A 255 11.15 -9.51 -15.46
N GLN A 256 11.61 -8.57 -14.65
CA GLN A 256 12.24 -8.82 -13.35
C GLN A 256 11.61 -7.94 -12.27
N TRP A 257 11.47 -8.48 -11.07
CA TRP A 257 11.13 -7.68 -9.91
C TRP A 257 12.37 -6.91 -9.46
N VAL A 258 12.25 -5.60 -9.29
CA VAL A 258 13.33 -4.74 -8.79
C VAL A 258 12.90 -4.08 -7.49
N ASP A 259 13.80 -4.10 -6.50
CA ASP A 259 13.54 -3.49 -5.20
C ASP A 259 13.55 -1.95 -5.32
N VAL A 260 12.62 -1.32 -4.61
CA VAL A 260 12.57 0.14 -4.44
C VAL A 260 12.98 0.47 -3.00
N PRO A 261 14.26 0.80 -2.76
CA PRO A 261 14.73 1.06 -1.41
C PRO A 261 14.12 2.35 -0.86
N PRO A 262 13.70 2.36 0.42
CA PRO A 262 13.16 3.56 1.04
C PRO A 262 14.21 4.66 1.08
N THR A 263 13.85 5.86 0.61
CA THR A 263 14.76 7.02 0.58
C THR A 263 14.28 8.07 1.59
N PRO A 264 15.10 8.45 2.59
CA PRO A 264 14.69 9.40 3.62
C PRO A 264 14.21 10.73 3.04
N GLY A 265 12.99 11.13 3.41
CA GLY A 265 12.39 12.37 2.96
C GLY A 265 11.93 12.38 1.51
N ALA A 266 11.88 11.21 0.85
CA ALA A 266 11.28 11.05 -0.47
C ALA A 266 9.92 10.35 -0.36
N LEU A 267 9.07 10.59 -1.35
CA LEU A 267 7.84 9.82 -1.59
C LEU A 267 7.99 9.09 -2.93
N VAL A 268 7.46 7.88 -3.02
CA VAL A 268 7.32 7.18 -4.31
C VAL A 268 6.02 7.62 -4.95
N VAL A 269 6.06 7.98 -6.22
CA VAL A 269 4.88 8.23 -7.05
C VAL A 269 4.83 7.18 -8.13
N ASN A 270 3.66 6.61 -8.36
CA ASN A 270 3.41 5.75 -9.51
C ASN A 270 2.15 6.12 -10.26
N ILE A 271 2.17 5.80 -11.55
CA ILE A 271 1.06 6.00 -12.47
C ILE A 271 0.06 4.86 -12.30
N GLY A 272 -1.23 5.19 -12.25
CA GLY A 272 -2.31 4.21 -12.23
C GLY A 272 -3.04 4.12 -13.57
N ASP A 273 -3.89 3.11 -13.68
CA ASP A 273 -4.57 2.70 -14.91
C ASP A 273 -5.43 3.83 -15.51
N LEU A 274 -6.05 4.70 -14.69
CA LEU A 274 -6.87 5.81 -15.20
C LEU A 274 -6.07 6.91 -15.88
N LEU A 275 -4.82 7.14 -15.48
CA LEU A 275 -3.97 8.12 -16.16
C LEU A 275 -3.34 7.54 -17.43
N GLN A 276 -3.18 6.21 -17.50
CA GLN A 276 -2.63 5.53 -18.67
C GLN A 276 -3.57 5.59 -19.88
N VAL A 277 -4.89 5.66 -19.66
CA VAL A 277 -5.94 5.73 -20.70
C VAL A 277 -6.00 7.11 -21.35
#